data_AF-Q9ZSG2-F1
#
_entry.id   AF-Q9ZSG2-F1
#
_cell.length_a   1.000
_cell.length_b   1.000
_cell.length_c   1.000
_cell.angle_alpha   90.00
_cell.angle_beta   90.00
_cell.angle_gamma   90.00
#
_symmetry.space_group_name_H-M   'P 1'
#
loop_
_entity.id
_entity.type
_entity.pdbx_description
1 polymer ?
#
loop_
_entity_poly.entity_id
_entity_poly.type
_entity_poly.pdbx_seq_one_letter_code
_entity_poly.pdbx_strand_id
1 'polypeptide(L)' 'NTSTRLNHCSTSPMFNTITDDNKKAALENRWPNLTTIKYISKEDQVFWRKEYN' A
#
# COMPACT_ATOMS: atom_id res chain seq x y z
N ASN A 1 -23.40 4.93 11.30
CA ASN A 1 -22.10 4.85 11.98
C ASN A 1 -21.03 4.89 10.91
N THR A 2 -20.81 6.05 10.33
CA THR A 2 -19.88 6.31 9.23
C THR A 2 -19.36 7.72 9.48
N SER A 3 -18.04 7.90 9.43
CA SER A 3 -17.37 9.21 9.47
C SER A 3 -17.02 9.78 10.86
N THR A 4 -16.00 9.20 11.50
CA THR A 4 -15.10 9.92 12.44
C THR A 4 -13.62 9.75 12.11
N ARG A 5 -13.27 8.98 11.06
CA ARG A 5 -11.88 8.78 10.64
C ARG A 5 -11.49 9.82 9.59
N LEU A 6 -10.39 10.50 9.85
CA LEU A 6 -9.66 11.30 8.87
C LEU A 6 -9.17 10.36 7.75
N ASN A 7 -9.64 10.60 6.53
CA ASN A 7 -9.22 9.91 5.30
C ASN A 7 -8.84 10.99 4.28
N HIS A 8 -7.95 10.67 3.34
CA HIS A 8 -7.54 11.61 2.28
C HIS A 8 -7.01 12.93 2.81
N CYS A 9 -6.13 12.84 3.83
CA CYS A 9 -5.58 14.00 4.54
C CYS A 9 -4.68 14.88 3.67
N SER A 10 -4.28 14.40 2.49
CA SER A 10 -3.54 15.17 1.48
C SER A 10 -4.01 14.76 0.09
N THR A 11 -4.13 15.72 -0.82
CA THR A 11 -4.44 15.50 -2.25
C THR A 11 -3.19 15.33 -3.11
N SER A 12 -2.00 15.59 -2.55
CA SER A 12 -0.69 15.51 -3.23
C SER A 12 0.33 14.52 -2.62
N PRO A 13 -0.02 13.50 -1.80
CA PRO A 13 0.96 12.55 -1.35
C PRO A 13 1.25 11.60 -2.52
N MET A 14 2.40 11.78 -3.17
CA MET A 14 2.90 10.77 -4.09
C MET A 14 3.41 9.61 -3.25
N PHE A 15 2.69 8.49 -3.25
CA PHE A 15 3.24 7.23 -2.78
C PHE A 15 4.57 6.98 -3.49
N ASN A 16 5.65 6.97 -2.73
CA ASN A 16 6.97 6.65 -3.24
C ASN A 16 7.04 5.13 -3.43
N THR A 17 7.05 4.69 -4.69
CA THR A 17 7.19 3.27 -5.02
C THR A 17 8.42 2.70 -4.32
N ILE A 18 8.20 1.62 -3.57
CA ILE A 18 9.25 0.97 -2.81
C ILE A 18 10.11 0.21 -3.82
N THR A 19 11.38 0.58 -3.98
CA THR A 19 12.31 -0.13 -4.89
C THR A 19 13.09 -1.23 -4.19
N ASP A 20 13.34 -1.07 -2.89
CA ASP A 20 14.05 -2.01 -2.03
C ASP A 20 13.25 -3.30 -1.82
N ASP A 21 13.80 -4.42 -2.29
CA ASP A 21 13.14 -5.73 -2.22
C ASP A 21 13.02 -6.29 -0.80
N ASN A 22 13.94 -5.95 0.11
CA ASN A 22 13.82 -6.33 1.51
C ASN A 22 12.65 -5.61 2.16
N LYS A 23 12.47 -4.32 1.85
CA LYS A 23 11.30 -3.56 2.31
C LYS A 23 10.00 -4.09 1.72
N LYS A 24 9.96 -4.40 0.42
CA LYS A 24 8.78 -5.03 -0.21
C LYS A 24 8.46 -6.37 0.47
N ALA A 25 9.46 -7.21 0.73
CA ALA A 25 9.26 -8.51 1.36
C ALA A 25 8.77 -8.38 2.82
N ALA A 26 9.34 -7.46 3.59
CA ALA A 26 8.91 -7.20 4.95
C ALA A 26 7.47 -6.66 5.00
N LEU A 27 7.12 -5.74 4.08
CA LEU A 27 5.79 -5.17 3.99
C LEU A 27 4.76 -6.22 3.55
N GLU A 28 5.07 -7.01 2.52
CA GLU A 28 4.20 -8.08 2.04
C GLU A 28 3.97 -9.18 3.11
N ASN A 29 4.95 -9.47 3.96
CA ASN A 29 4.75 -10.42 5.06
C ASN A 29 3.83 -9.88 6.18
N ARG A 30 3.81 -8.56 6.40
CA ARG A 30 3.05 -7.93 7.49
C ARG A 30 1.71 -7.36 7.02
N TRP A 31 1.64 -6.98 5.75
CA TRP A 31 0.51 -6.31 5.12
C TRP A 31 0.36 -6.75 3.66
N PRO A 32 0.07 -8.05 3.44
CA PRO A 32 -0.14 -8.59 2.10
C PRO A 32 -1.44 -8.07 1.49
N ASN A 33 -1.45 -7.96 0.17
CA ASN A 33 -2.70 -7.85 -0.56
C ASN A 33 -3.35 -9.23 -0.71
N LEU A 34 -4.44 -9.47 0.01
CA LEU A 34 -5.14 -10.76 -0.01
C LEU A 34 -6.01 -10.98 -1.26
N THR A 35 -6.14 -9.97 -2.12
CA THR A 35 -6.95 -10.03 -3.36
C THR A 35 -6.13 -10.31 -4.61
N THR A 36 -4.80 -10.29 -4.52
CA THR A 36 -3.88 -10.57 -5.65
C THR A 36 -2.81 -11.57 -5.23
N ILE A 37 -2.01 -12.03 -6.19
CA ILE A 37 -0.84 -12.85 -5.89
C ILE A 37 0.34 -11.98 -5.44
N LYS A 38 1.17 -12.53 -4.55
CA LYS A 38 2.35 -11.88 -3.96
C LYS A 38 3.27 -11.20 -4.97
N TYR A 39 3.51 -11.84 -6.11
CA TYR A 39 4.37 -11.30 -7.16
C TYR A 39 3.81 -9.96 -7.70
N ILE A 40 2.54 -9.96 -8.09
CA ILE A 40 1.83 -8.77 -8.60
C ILE A 40 1.69 -7.71 -7.50
N SER A 41 1.39 -8.10 -6.26
CA SER A 41 1.30 -7.19 -5.11
C SER A 41 2.60 -6.38 -4.92
N LYS A 42 3.75 -7.06 -4.94
CA LYS A 42 5.07 -6.44 -4.77
C LYS A 42 5.52 -5.59 -5.96
N GLU A 43 5.14 -6.00 -7.18
CA GLU A 43 5.50 -5.31 -8.42
C GLU A 43 4.71 -4.01 -8.57
N ASP A 44 3.38 -4.11 -8.54
CA ASP A 44 2.50 -2.98 -8.83
C ASP A 44 2.26 -2.08 -7.62
N GLN A 45 2.34 -2.63 -6.40
CA GLN A 45 2.15 -1.92 -5.12
C GLN A 45 0.81 -1.15 -5.03
N VAL A 46 -0.18 -1.54 -5.85
CA VAL A 46 -1.47 -0.86 -5.99
C VAL A 46 -2.21 -0.78 -4.66
N PHE A 47 -2.15 -1.87 -3.89
CA PHE A 47 -2.77 -1.93 -2.56
C PHE A 47 -2.14 -0.90 -1.61
N TRP A 48 -0.82 -0.91 -1.45
CA TRP A 48 -0.12 0.02 -0.55
C TRP A 48 -0.29 1.48 -0.98
N ARG A 49 -0.31 1.74 -2.30
CA ARG A 49 -0.59 3.07 -2.85
C ARG A 49 -1.98 3.56 -2.51
N LYS A 50 -2.97 2.68 -2.57
CA LYS A 50 -4.36 3.01 -2.24
C LYS A 50 -4.54 3.27 -0.75
N GLU A 51 -3.95 2.47 0.12
CA GLU A 51 -4.07 2.63 1.58
C GLU A 51 -3.23 3.80 2.14
N TYR A 52 -2.22 4.26 1.39
CA TYR A 52 -1.44 5.44 1.75
C TYR A 52 -2.20 6.76 1.55
N ASN A 53 -3.16 6.78 0.63
CA ASN A 53 -3.94 7.96 0.25
C ASN A 53 -5.28 8.03 0.99
#